data_AF-A0A6M1LZZ9-F1
#
_entry.id   AF-A0A6M1LZZ9-F1
#
_cell.length_a   1.000
_cell.length_b   1.000
_cell.length_c   1.000
_cell.angle_alpha   90.00
_cell.angle_beta   90.00
_cell.angle_gamma   90.00
#
_symmetry.space_group_name_H-M   'P 1'
#
loop_
_entity.id
_entity.type
_entity.pdbx_description
1 polymer ?
#
loop_
_entity_poly.entity_id
_entity_poly.type
_entity_poly.pdbx_seq_one_letter_code
_entity_poly.pdbx_strand_id
1 'polypeptide(L)'
;MNAIQIASAFRALLIFVGGALVAKGWLTAEQVSYLTDASTLTAAVGAVMAIGSFAYGFWTRRPAGLLKAAASLPEVDRITVAPSAAPLADAVPSPKVTAQ
;
A
#
# COMPACT_ATOMS: atom_id res chain seq x y z
N MET A 1 2.11 -12.45 -18.40
CA MET A 1 1.58 -11.17 -18.92
C MET A 1 2.74 -10.34 -19.42
N ASN A 2 2.66 -9.82 -20.64
CA ASN A 2 3.69 -8.94 -21.21
C ASN A 2 3.49 -7.50 -20.67
N ALA A 3 4.57 -6.73 -20.53
CA ALA A 3 4.55 -5.32 -20.12
C ALA A 3 3.52 -4.48 -20.89
N ILE A 4 3.32 -4.77 -22.18
CA ILE A 4 2.31 -4.11 -23.02
C ILE A 4 0.89 -4.34 -22.49
N GLN A 5 0.56 -5.56 -22.06
CA GLN A 5 -0.77 -5.88 -21.52
C GLN A 5 -1.03 -5.21 -20.18
N ILE A 6 0.00 -5.09 -19.34
CA ILE A 6 -0.08 -4.40 -18.05
C ILE A 6 -0.32 -2.90 -18.28
N ALA A 7 0.43 -2.29 -19.20
CA ALA A 7 0.25 -0.88 -19.57
C ALA A 7 -1.15 -0.61 -20.15
N SER A 8 -1.66 -1.49 -21.02
CA SER A 8 -3.02 -1.36 -21.57
C SER A 8 -4.10 -1.49 -20.50
N ALA A 9 -3.98 -2.45 -19.60
CA ALA A 9 -4.93 -2.62 -18.49
C ALA A 9 -4.93 -1.41 -17.55
N PHE A 10 -3.75 -0.88 -17.23
CA PHE A 10 -3.63 0.31 -16.38
C PHE A 10 -4.16 1.56 -17.07
N ARG A 11 -3.91 1.73 -18.37
CA ARG A 11 -4.48 2.83 -19.15
C ARG A 11 -6.02 2.77 -19.17
N ALA A 12 -6.60 1.58 -19.34
CA ALA A 12 -8.05 1.42 -19.27
C ALA A 12 -8.62 1.80 -17.88
N LEU A 13 -7.93 1.40 -16.81
CA LEU A 13 -8.28 1.80 -15.44
C LEU A 13 -8.22 3.32 -15.25
N LEU A 14 -7.15 3.97 -15.72
CA LEU A 14 -6.99 5.42 -15.62
C LEU A 14 -8.05 6.18 -16.43
N ILE A 15 -8.41 5.69 -17.62
CA ILE A 15 -9.49 6.28 -18.43
C ILE A 15 -10.82 6.15 -17.69
N PHE A 16 -11.11 4.98 -17.10
CA PHE A 16 -12.34 4.75 -16.35
C PHE A 16 -12.45 5.64 -15.11
N VAL A 17 -11.42 5.64 -14.27
CA VAL A 17 -11.37 6.44 -13.04
C VAL A 17 -11.29 7.94 -13.36
N GLY A 18 -10.46 8.32 -14.34
CA GLY A 18 -10.34 9.68 -14.82
C GLY A 18 -11.66 10.21 -15.38
N GLY A 19 -12.38 9.41 -16.17
CA GLY A 19 -13.71 9.75 -16.66
C GLY A 19 -14.73 9.97 -15.54
N ALA A 20 -14.71 9.14 -14.49
CA ALA A 20 -15.57 9.32 -13.32
C ALA A 20 -15.22 10.60 -12.53
N LEU A 21 -13.94 10.94 -12.41
CA LEU A 21 -13.47 12.15 -11.74
C LEU A 21 -13.82 13.42 -12.52
N VAL A 22 -13.74 13.37 -13.86
CA VAL A 22 -14.19 14.46 -14.75
C VAL A 22 -15.70 14.65 -14.63
N ALA A 23 -16.49 13.55 -14.61
CA ALA A 23 -17.93 13.62 -14.43
C ALA A 23 -18.35 14.24 -13.08
N LYS A 24 -17.50 14.12 -12.05
CA LYS A 24 -17.69 14.79 -10.75
C LYS A 24 -17.13 16.22 -10.69
N GLY A 25 -16.54 16.72 -11.78
CA GLY A 25 -15.96 18.06 -11.86
C GLY A 25 -14.66 18.24 -11.07
N TRP A 26 -14.01 17.15 -10.65
CA TRP A 26 -12.76 17.21 -9.88
C TRP A 26 -11.53 17.37 -10.76
N LEU A 27 -11.63 16.97 -12.03
CA LEU A 27 -10.57 17.06 -13.03
C LEU A 27 -11.15 17.54 -14.37
N THR A 28 -10.32 18.18 -15.19
CA THR A 28 -10.70 18.50 -16.57
C THR A 28 -10.34 17.35 -17.51
N ALA A 29 -11.00 17.28 -18.67
CA ALA A 29 -10.72 16.27 -19.68
C ALA A 29 -9.27 16.34 -20.19
N GLU A 30 -8.67 17.54 -20.28
CA GLU A 30 -7.27 17.68 -20.65
C GLU A 30 -6.32 17.03 -19.64
N GLN A 31 -6.61 17.14 -18.34
CA GLN A 31 -5.78 16.56 -17.28
C GLN A 31 -5.77 15.02 -17.35
N VAL A 32 -6.91 14.40 -17.66
CA VAL A 32 -7.00 12.94 -17.82
C VAL A 32 -6.34 12.47 -19.12
N SER A 33 -6.47 13.24 -20.20
CA SER A 33 -5.77 12.95 -21.46
C SER A 33 -4.25 12.98 -21.27
N TYR A 34 -3.74 13.94 -20.49
CA TYR A 34 -2.30 14.05 -20.22
C TYR A 34 -1.75 12.88 -19.41
N LEU A 35 -2.56 12.31 -18.49
CA LEU A 35 -2.19 11.15 -17.67
C LEU A 35 -2.20 9.82 -18.44
N THR A 36 -2.84 9.79 -19.61
CA THR A 36 -3.02 8.57 -20.41
C THR A 36 -2.10 8.50 -21.63
N ASP A 37 -1.29 9.53 -21.86
CA ASP A 37 -0.24 9.52 -22.87
C ASP A 37 0.92 8.57 -22.47
N ALA A 38 1.60 7.94 -23.41
CA ALA A 38 2.44 6.78 -23.13
C ALA A 38 3.68 7.10 -22.25
N SER A 39 4.25 8.30 -22.41
CA SER A 39 5.39 8.79 -21.62
C SER A 39 5.00 9.12 -20.19
N THR A 40 3.87 9.81 -20.00
CA THR A 40 3.30 10.17 -18.70
C THR A 40 2.62 9.00 -18.00
N LEU A 41 2.09 8.02 -18.72
CA LEU A 41 1.54 6.78 -18.16
C LEU A 41 2.61 6.02 -17.39
N THR A 42 3.81 5.90 -17.95
CA THR A 42 4.94 5.23 -17.29
C THR A 42 5.36 5.98 -16.02
N ALA A 43 5.40 7.32 -16.09
CA ALA A 43 5.68 8.16 -14.92
C ALA A 43 4.58 8.07 -13.85
N ALA A 44 3.31 8.04 -14.24
CA ALA A 44 2.16 7.93 -13.35
C ALA A 44 2.13 6.56 -12.65
N VAL A 45 2.36 5.47 -13.40
CA VAL A 45 2.52 4.13 -12.83
C VAL A 45 3.68 4.11 -11.84
N GLY A 46 4.83 4.67 -12.22
CA GLY A 46 6.01 4.77 -11.35
C GLY A 46 5.72 5.53 -10.06
N ALA A 47 5.03 6.67 -10.15
CA ALA A 47 4.64 7.48 -9.00
C ALA A 47 3.66 6.73 -8.07
N VAL A 48 2.63 6.07 -8.63
CA VAL A 48 1.68 5.27 -7.84
C VAL A 48 2.39 4.12 -7.13
N MET A 49 3.30 3.43 -7.83
CA MET A 49 4.08 2.35 -7.23
C MET A 49 5.04 2.87 -6.15
N ALA A 50 5.65 4.03 -6.34
CA ALA A 50 6.51 4.67 -5.35
C ALA A 50 5.73 5.05 -4.08
N ILE A 51 4.57 5.71 -4.24
CA ILE A 51 3.69 6.08 -3.13
C ILE A 51 3.19 4.83 -2.41
N GLY A 52 2.73 3.82 -3.16
CA GLY A 52 2.27 2.55 -2.60
C GLY A 52 3.36 1.83 -1.82
N SER A 53 4.57 1.78 -2.38
CA SER A 53 5.74 1.16 -1.72
C SER A 53 6.15 1.93 -0.47
N PHE A 54 6.10 3.26 -0.51
CA PHE A 54 6.38 4.11 0.64
C PHE A 54 5.34 3.91 1.75
N ALA A 55 4.05 3.94 1.40
CA ALA A 55 2.96 3.70 2.34
C ALA A 55 3.04 2.29 2.95
N TYR A 56 3.35 1.27 2.15
CA TYR A 56 3.56 -0.08 2.62
C TYR A 56 4.80 -0.20 3.54
N GLY A 57 5.90 0.44 3.18
CA GLY A 57 7.10 0.50 4.02
C GLY A 57 6.84 1.18 5.36
N PHE A 58 6.07 2.26 5.37
CA PHE A 58 5.66 2.92 6.60
C PHE A 58 4.73 2.02 7.43
N TRP A 59 3.78 1.33 6.78
CA TRP A 59 2.86 0.42 7.44
C TRP A 59 3.55 -0.76 8.12
N THR A 60 4.49 -1.40 7.42
CA THR A 60 5.24 -2.55 7.93
C THR A 60 6.19 -2.18 9.07
N ARG A 61 6.75 -0.97 9.06
CA ARG A 61 7.62 -0.44 10.14
C ARG A 61 6.87 0.07 11.36
N ARG A 62 5.53 0.01 11.39
CA ARG A 62 4.77 0.32 12.60
C ARG A 62 5.14 -0.67 13.71
N PRO A 63 5.07 -0.27 14.99
CA PRO A 63 5.40 -1.15 16.12
C PRO A 63 4.72 -2.52 16.08
N ALA A 64 3.43 -2.56 15.69
CA ALA A 64 2.69 -3.83 15.53
C ALA A 64 3.22 -4.71 14.38
N GLY A 65 3.71 -4.11 13.29
CA GLY A 65 4.32 -4.81 12.17
C GLY A 65 5.68 -5.42 12.55
N LEU A 66 6.48 -4.70 13.34
CA LEU A 66 7.74 -5.20 13.89
C LEU A 66 7.50 -6.34 14.90
N LEU A 67 6.49 -6.19 15.77
CA LEU A 67 6.10 -7.21 16.74
C LEU A 67 5.62 -8.50 16.03
N LYS A 68 4.82 -8.36 14.97
CA LYS A 68 4.39 -9.47 14.12
C LYS A 68 5.56 -10.16 13.43
N ALA A 69 6.52 -9.39 12.90
CA ALA A 69 7.71 -9.93 12.26
C ALA A 69 8.57 -10.72 13.26
N ALA A 70 8.79 -10.18 14.46
CA ALA A 70 9.52 -10.87 15.52
C ALA A 70 8.80 -12.16 15.96
N ALA A 71 7.48 -12.13 16.12
CA ALA A 71 6.69 -13.30 16.50
C ALA A 71 6.67 -14.41 15.43
N SER A 72 6.97 -14.07 14.17
CA SER A 72 7.02 -15.03 13.06
C SER A 72 8.33 -15.82 13.02
N LEU A 73 9.35 -15.41 13.78
CA LEU A 73 10.63 -16.10 13.84
C LEU A 73 10.51 -17.41 14.67
N PRO A 74 11.14 -18.50 14.21
CA PRO A 74 11.11 -19.77 14.93
C PRO A 74 11.93 -19.74 16.23
N GLU A 75 12.96 -18.90 16.29
CA GLU A 75 13.87 -18.73 17.44
C GLU A 75 13.23 -17.97 18.61
N VAL A 76 12.11 -17.29 18.37
CA VAL A 76 11.45 -16.48 19.40
C VAL A 76 10.39 -17.32 20.10
N ASP A 77 10.62 -17.65 21.37
CA ASP A 77 9.66 -18.39 22.20
C ASP A 77 8.58 -17.49 22.83
N ARG A 78 8.96 -16.29 23.30
CA ARG A 78 8.03 -15.37 23.97
C ARG A 78 8.42 -13.91 23.76
N ILE A 79 7.41 -13.06 23.55
CA ILE A 79 7.51 -11.60 23.48
C ILE A 79 6.58 -11.00 24.54
N THR A 80 7.17 -10.35 25.54
CA THR A 80 6.44 -9.61 26.57
C THR A 80 6.40 -8.13 26.24
N VAL A 81 5.20 -7.55 26.21
CA VAL A 81 5.01 -6.11 25.95
C VAL A 81 4.59 -5.41 27.25
N ALA A 82 5.05 -4.17 27.43
CA ALA A 82 4.69 -3.37 28.61
C ALA A 82 3.17 -3.17 28.72
N PRO A 83 2.61 -2.99 29.94
CA PRO A 83 1.17 -2.82 30.14
C PRO A 83 0.58 -1.63 29.35
N SER A 84 1.37 -0.55 29.21
CA SER A 84 1.01 0.62 28.42
C SER A 84 0.89 0.36 26.91
N ALA A 85 1.42 -0.77 26.43
CA ALA A 85 1.37 -1.21 25.05
C ALA A 85 0.46 -2.44 24.85
N ALA A 86 -0.40 -2.78 25.83
CA ALA A 86 -1.37 -3.87 25.73
C ALA A 86 -2.24 -3.85 24.45
N PRO A 87 -2.74 -2.69 23.95
CA PRO A 87 -3.50 -2.64 22.70
C PRO A 87 -2.69 -3.11 21.48
N LEU A 88 -1.36 -3.03 21.56
CA LEU A 88 -0.45 -3.46 20.52
C LEU A 88 -0.26 -4.98 20.51
N ALA A 89 -0.33 -5.61 21.68
CA ALA A 89 -0.32 -7.06 21.83
C ALA A 89 -1.59 -7.68 21.25
N ASP A 90 -2.76 -7.08 21.53
CA ASP A 90 -4.05 -7.53 20.98
C ASP A 90 -4.13 -7.38 19.44
N ALA A 91 -3.45 -6.38 18.89
CA ALA A 91 -3.39 -6.14 17.45
C ALA A 91 -2.54 -7.19 16.69
N VAL A 92 -1.75 -8.01 17.39
CA VAL A 92 -0.91 -9.06 16.80
C VAL A 92 -1.39 -10.42 17.27
N PRO A 93 -2.26 -11.11 16.49
CA PRO A 93 -2.74 -12.44 16.85
C PRO A 93 -1.61 -13.46 16.72
N SER A 94 -0.85 -13.66 17.79
CA SER A 94 0.20 -14.68 17.92
C SER A 94 0.23 -15.22 19.35
N PRO A 95 0.28 -16.55 19.55
CA PRO A 95 0.36 -17.16 20.88
C PRO A 95 1.67 -16.86 21.61
N LYS A 96 2.67 -16.30 20.91
CA LYS A 96 3.97 -15.93 21.45
C LYS A 96 3.99 -14.52 22.07
N VAL A 97 2.97 -13.70 21.81
CA VAL A 97 2.89 -12.30 22.25
C VAL A 97 1.95 -12.21 23.45
N THR A 98 2.45 -11.67 24.57
CA THR A 98 1.67 -11.50 25.80
C THR A 98 1.90 -10.12 26.41
N ALA A 99 0.84 -9.45 26.85
CA ALA A 99 0.95 -8.28 27.71
C ALA A 99 1.32 -8.72 29.14
N GLN A 100 2.21 -7.98 29.79
CA GLN A 100 2.67 -8.25 31.16
C GLN A 100 1.73 -7.65 32.20
#